data_AF-A0A7X7BVM1-F1
#
_entry.id   AF-A0A7X7BVM1-F1
#
_cell.length_a   1.000
_cell.length_b   1.000
_cell.length_c   1.000
_cell.angle_alpha   90.00
_cell.angle_beta   90.00
_cell.angle_gamma   90.00
#
_symmetry.space_group_name_H-M   'P 1'
#
loop_
_entity.id
_entity.type
_entity.pdbx_description
1 polymer ?
#
loop_
_entity_poly.entity_id
_entity_poly.type
_entity_poly.pdbx_seq_one_letter_code
_entity_poly.pdbx_strand_id
1 'polypeptide(L)'
;MKIKTAGTDVYALVPDLNNPTERKIIKFGCLTQMELGEDSTEEITVTCINRHVVETEEGRTTLGNATIGIYPSSDSEVAKHMWQLKKDKTRFSVAIGLSDGEGIDPELKQFGGRYEFGYPETRSWLVFDATCMNFPFEFPDGGHITSNLTLNRKTEVDWYPQLTKAPKLQSISALQSTVSVDEGAQVAITLKAVPEGAPLSVTWEVDDETIAKISQSGVVTGVKEGVTSVRATSTVDKDIKVNIEISVSEEI
;
A
#
# COMPACT_ATOMS: atom_id res chain seq x y z
N MET A 1 -4.28 -19.66 -12.40
CA MET A 1 -4.04 -18.21 -12.60
C MET A 1 -2.57 -17.94 -12.26
N LYS A 2 -1.74 -17.47 -13.20
CA LYS A 2 -0.31 -17.18 -12.91
C LYS A 2 -0.20 -15.74 -12.41
N ILE A 3 -0.37 -15.55 -11.11
CA ILE A 3 -0.07 -14.26 -10.48
C ILE A 3 1.45 -14.20 -10.36
N LYS A 4 2.08 -13.18 -10.95
CA LYS A 4 3.51 -12.96 -10.78
C LYS A 4 3.75 -12.44 -9.37
N THR A 5 4.81 -12.90 -8.71
CA THR A 5 5.29 -12.33 -7.44
C THR A 5 5.83 -10.91 -7.62
N ALA A 6 6.35 -10.60 -8.81
CA ALA A 6 6.79 -9.24 -9.16
C ALA A 6 5.58 -8.33 -9.39
N GLY A 7 5.38 -7.36 -8.50
CA GLY A 7 4.27 -6.40 -8.54
C GLY A 7 3.21 -6.59 -7.47
N THR A 8 3.44 -7.43 -6.46
CA THR A 8 2.57 -7.56 -5.27
C THR A 8 3.10 -6.70 -4.13
N ASP A 9 2.26 -5.80 -3.64
CA ASP A 9 2.60 -4.88 -2.55
C ASP A 9 1.83 -5.26 -1.28
N VAL A 10 2.51 -5.17 -0.15
CA VAL A 10 1.93 -5.44 1.17
C VAL A 10 1.70 -4.11 1.87
N TYR A 11 0.44 -3.86 2.23
CA TYR A 11 0.01 -2.70 3.00
C TYR A 11 -0.49 -3.15 4.37
N ALA A 12 -0.29 -2.31 5.37
CA ALA A 12 -0.78 -2.53 6.72
C ALA A 12 -1.44 -1.27 7.26
N LEU A 13 -2.58 -1.46 7.91
CA LEU A 13 -3.30 -0.43 8.63
C LEU A 13 -2.89 -0.50 10.09
N VAL A 14 -2.03 0.43 10.50
CA VAL A 14 -1.38 0.41 11.81
C VAL A 14 -1.78 1.63 12.63
N PRO A 15 -1.77 1.57 13.97
CA PRO A 15 -1.89 2.76 14.79
C PRO A 15 -0.75 3.74 14.49
N ASP A 16 -1.05 5.04 14.50
CA ASP A 16 -0.01 6.06 14.42
C ASP A 16 0.87 6.04 15.68
N LEU A 17 2.17 6.27 15.54
CA LEU A 17 3.13 6.31 16.65
C LEU A 17 2.85 7.49 17.60
N ASN A 18 2.37 8.62 17.06
CA ASN A 18 2.12 9.83 17.83
C ASN A 18 0.70 9.85 18.41
N ASN A 19 -0.26 9.19 17.76
CA ASN A 19 -1.65 9.17 18.20
C ASN A 19 -2.27 7.76 18.05
N PRO A 20 -2.32 6.95 19.12
CA PRO A 20 -2.71 5.53 19.04
C PRO A 20 -4.20 5.31 18.69
N THR A 21 -5.02 6.36 18.73
CA THR A 21 -6.42 6.35 18.29
C THR A 21 -6.57 6.52 16.78
N GLU A 22 -5.59 7.12 16.11
CA GLU A 22 -5.57 7.26 14.66
C GLU A 22 -4.95 6.00 14.03
N ARG A 23 -5.28 5.78 12.76
CA ARG A 23 -4.73 4.69 11.97
C ARG A 23 -4.11 5.26 10.70
N LYS A 24 -2.94 4.75 10.33
CA LYS A 24 -2.20 5.12 9.12
C LYS A 24 -2.01 3.87 8.26
N ILE A 25 -2.14 4.03 6.95
CA ILE A 25 -1.76 3.00 5.99
C ILE A 25 -0.26 3.12 5.75
N ILE A 26 0.45 2.01 5.89
CA ILE A 26 1.88 1.92 5.63
C ILE A 26 2.13 0.83 4.61
N LYS A 27 2.93 1.14 3.61
CA LYS A 27 3.45 0.17 2.66
C LYS A 27 4.67 -0.52 3.27
N PHE A 28 4.52 -1.80 3.62
CA PHE A 28 5.63 -2.59 4.19
C PHE A 28 6.73 -2.86 3.17
N GLY A 29 6.33 -3.04 1.90
CA GLY A 29 7.25 -3.24 0.80
C GLY A 29 6.71 -4.19 -0.25
N CYS A 30 7.61 -4.68 -1.08
CA CYS A 30 7.27 -5.60 -2.16
C CYS A 30 7.36 -7.05 -1.68
N LEU A 31 6.37 -7.85 -2.05
CA LEU A 31 6.28 -9.25 -1.69
C LEU A 31 7.33 -10.10 -2.42
N THR A 32 8.00 -10.98 -1.69
CA THR A 32 8.89 -12.02 -2.24
C THR A 32 8.25 -13.40 -2.19
N GLN A 33 7.59 -13.70 -1.06
CA GLN A 33 6.93 -14.97 -0.80
C GLN A 33 5.70 -14.72 0.09
N MET A 34 4.65 -15.52 -0.09
CA MET A 34 3.46 -15.48 0.75
C MET A 34 2.98 -16.90 1.03
N GLU A 35 2.76 -17.18 2.29
CA GLU A 35 2.14 -18.41 2.79
C GLU A 35 1.13 -17.99 3.84
N LEU A 36 -0.17 -18.20 3.62
CA LEU A 36 -1.21 -17.69 4.53
C LEU A 36 -1.56 -18.65 5.66
N GLY A 37 -0.92 -19.83 5.68
CA GLY A 37 -1.27 -20.94 6.56
C GLY A 37 -2.63 -21.55 6.20
N GLU A 38 -2.75 -22.86 6.36
CA GLU A 38 -4.05 -23.53 6.23
C GLU A 38 -4.81 -23.40 7.55
N ASP A 39 -6.10 -23.08 7.45
CA ASP A 39 -7.00 -23.07 8.59
C ASP A 39 -7.52 -24.48 8.79
N SER A 40 -7.36 -25.03 9.99
CA SER A 40 -7.79 -26.39 10.31
C SER A 40 -9.01 -26.35 11.22
N THR A 41 -10.14 -26.87 10.75
CA THR A 41 -11.32 -27.08 11.58
C THR A 41 -11.24 -28.47 12.22
N GLU A 42 -11.26 -28.53 13.55
CA GLU A 42 -11.38 -29.81 14.24
C GLU A 42 -12.78 -30.38 14.01
N GLU A 43 -12.87 -31.65 13.62
CA GLU A 43 -14.15 -32.36 13.48
C GLU A 43 -14.49 -33.08 14.81
N ILE A 44 -15.63 -32.76 15.41
CA ILE A 44 -16.12 -33.44 16.63
C ILE A 44 -17.07 -34.55 16.21
N THR A 45 -16.68 -35.79 16.46
CA THR A 45 -17.55 -36.95 16.25
C THR A 45 -18.61 -37.03 17.36
N VAL A 46 -19.87 -36.70 17.03
CA VAL A 46 -21.01 -36.74 17.98
C VAL A 46 -21.83 -38.02 17.85
N THR A 47 -21.22 -39.10 17.36
CA THR A 47 -21.94 -40.34 17.11
C THR A 47 -22.26 -41.05 18.43
N CYS A 48 -23.54 -41.10 18.81
CA CYS A 48 -23.99 -41.95 19.90
C CYS A 48 -23.82 -43.44 19.52
N ILE A 49 -23.44 -44.27 20.51
CA ILE A 49 -23.09 -45.70 20.35
C ILE A 49 -24.16 -46.59 19.68
N ASN A 50 -25.40 -46.11 19.55
CA ASN A 50 -26.53 -46.82 18.93
C ASN A 50 -26.80 -46.44 17.46
N ARG A 51 -25.99 -45.57 16.83
CA ARG A 51 -26.12 -45.23 15.41
C ARG A 51 -25.02 -45.87 14.57
N HIS A 52 -25.41 -46.44 13.44
CA HIS A 52 -24.53 -47.06 12.44
C HIS A 52 -23.99 -46.07 11.40
N VAL A 53 -24.23 -44.77 11.56
CA VAL A 53 -23.76 -43.69 10.67
C VAL A 53 -23.02 -42.68 11.52
N VAL A 54 -21.79 -42.36 11.14
CA VAL A 54 -20.93 -41.38 11.82
C VAL A 54 -21.46 -39.98 11.53
N GLU A 55 -21.95 -39.30 12.55
CA GLU A 55 -22.31 -37.87 12.52
C GLU A 55 -21.14 -37.07 13.08
N THR A 56 -20.68 -36.09 12.30
CA THR A 56 -19.58 -35.18 12.63
C THR A 56 -20.14 -33.76 12.69
N GLU A 57 -19.81 -33.03 13.76
CA GLU A 57 -20.06 -31.60 13.89
C GLU A 57 -18.73 -30.84 13.72
N GLU A 58 -18.80 -29.66 13.11
CA GLU A 58 -17.65 -28.76 13.01
C GLU A 58 -17.31 -28.21 14.40
N GLY A 59 -16.14 -28.57 14.89
CA GLY A 59 -15.55 -28.07 16.12
C GLY A 59 -14.84 -26.74 15.92
N ARG A 60 -13.83 -26.47 16.75
CA ARG A 60 -13.15 -25.17 16.77
C ARG A 60 -12.19 -25.05 15.58
N THR A 61 -12.35 -24.01 14.76
CA THR A 61 -11.37 -23.65 13.74
C THR A 61 -10.12 -23.05 14.39
N THR A 62 -8.97 -23.66 14.11
CA THR A 62 -7.66 -23.11 14.44
C THR A 62 -7.10 -22.44 13.20
N LEU A 63 -6.92 -21.12 13.27
CA LEU A 63 -6.36 -20.34 12.17
C LEU A 63 -4.85 -20.58 12.04
N GLY A 64 -4.39 -20.75 10.81
CA GLY A 64 -2.98 -20.90 10.49
C GLY A 64 -2.19 -19.60 10.72
N ASN A 65 -0.88 -19.72 10.93
CA ASN A 65 0.00 -18.55 10.90
C ASN A 65 0.33 -18.21 9.44
N ALA A 66 0.28 -16.92 9.09
CA ALA A 66 0.75 -16.44 7.81
C ALA A 66 2.23 -16.08 7.88
N THR A 67 3.02 -16.51 6.91
CA THR A 67 4.41 -16.09 6.70
C THR A 67 4.50 -15.30 5.40
N ILE A 68 5.00 -14.07 5.48
CA ILE A 68 5.11 -13.15 4.36
C ILE A 68 6.57 -12.72 4.24
N GLY A 69 7.22 -13.11 3.16
CA GLY A 69 8.52 -12.58 2.75
C GLY A 69 8.35 -11.24 2.06
N ILE A 70 9.06 -10.23 2.52
CA ILE A 70 9.08 -8.89 1.91
C ILE A 70 10.51 -8.39 1.69
N TYR A 71 10.67 -7.57 0.67
CA TYR A 71 11.73 -6.56 0.62
C TYR A 71 11.23 -5.34 1.37
N PRO A 72 11.71 -5.07 2.60
CA PRO A 72 11.25 -3.93 3.36
C PRO A 72 11.60 -2.65 2.63
N SER A 73 10.69 -1.68 2.68
CA SER A 73 10.98 -0.31 2.27
C SER A 73 12.22 0.21 3.03
N SER A 74 13.06 1.00 2.37
CA SER A 74 14.21 1.67 3.00
C SER A 74 13.78 2.77 3.98
N ASP A 75 12.48 3.03 4.13
CA ASP A 75 11.94 4.05 5.02
C ASP A 75 12.05 3.65 6.50
N SER A 76 12.64 4.55 7.29
CA SER A 76 12.81 4.40 8.73
C SER A 76 11.47 4.36 9.50
N GLU A 77 10.40 4.95 8.96
CA GLU A 77 9.08 4.90 9.60
C GLU A 77 8.52 3.48 9.62
N VAL A 78 8.70 2.74 8.53
CA VAL A 78 8.20 1.37 8.35
C VAL A 78 8.85 0.46 9.40
N ALA A 79 10.16 0.56 9.58
CA ALA A 79 10.89 -0.21 10.58
C ALA A 79 10.43 0.08 12.03
N LYS A 80 10.16 1.34 12.38
CA LYS A 80 9.67 1.73 13.71
C LYS A 80 8.29 1.16 14.02
N HIS A 81 7.36 1.27 13.07
CA HIS A 81 6.01 0.72 13.23
C HIS A 81 6.05 -0.80 13.35
N MET A 82 6.82 -1.50 12.50
CA MET A 82 6.95 -2.96 12.59
C MET A 82 7.54 -3.41 13.93
N TRP A 83 8.54 -2.69 14.44
CA TRP A 83 9.12 -2.98 15.76
C TRP A 83 8.10 -2.76 16.89
N GLN A 84 7.31 -1.69 16.82
CA GLN A 84 6.27 -1.42 17.82
C GLN A 84 5.15 -2.45 17.77
N LEU A 85 4.67 -2.85 16.58
CA LEU A 85 3.66 -3.90 16.43
C LEU A 85 4.13 -5.23 17.04
N LYS A 86 5.41 -5.57 16.88
CA LYS A 86 6.00 -6.76 17.51
C LYS A 86 6.05 -6.64 19.03
N LYS A 87 6.45 -5.48 19.55
CA LYS A 87 6.58 -5.23 21.00
C LYS A 87 5.24 -5.24 21.71
N ASP A 88 4.27 -4.52 21.16
CA ASP A 88 2.96 -4.30 21.77
C ASP A 88 1.98 -5.44 21.45
N LYS A 89 2.34 -6.35 20.53
CA LYS A 89 1.48 -7.42 20.00
C LYS A 89 0.12 -6.88 19.53
N THR A 90 0.13 -5.66 19.01
CA THR A 90 -1.08 -4.97 18.58
C THR A 90 -1.69 -5.69 17.38
N ARG A 91 -3.01 -5.80 17.37
CA ARG A 91 -3.76 -6.28 16.20
C ARG A 91 -3.77 -5.19 15.14
N PHE A 92 -3.42 -5.55 13.92
CA PHE A 92 -3.46 -4.67 12.76
C PHE A 92 -4.05 -5.42 11.57
N SER A 93 -4.59 -4.68 10.62
CA SER A 93 -5.15 -5.23 9.39
C SER A 93 -4.08 -5.20 8.30
N VAL A 94 -3.96 -6.31 7.56
CA VAL A 94 -3.03 -6.47 6.43
C VAL A 94 -3.85 -6.55 5.16
N ALA A 95 -3.46 -5.77 4.16
CA ALA A 95 -4.03 -5.81 2.81
C ALA A 95 -2.90 -6.09 1.81
N ILE A 96 -3.03 -7.18 1.06
CA ILE A 96 -2.06 -7.61 0.04
C ILE A 96 -2.70 -7.35 -1.32
N GLY A 97 -2.12 -6.40 -2.07
CA GLY A 97 -2.54 -6.10 -3.43
C GLY A 97 -1.84 -7.03 -4.42
N LEU A 98 -2.58 -7.87 -5.13
CA LEU A 98 -2.00 -8.82 -6.08
C LEU A 98 -1.52 -8.10 -7.36
N SER A 99 -0.57 -8.70 -8.09
CA SER A 99 -0.02 -8.11 -9.33
C SER A 99 -1.01 -8.06 -10.51
N ASP A 100 -2.28 -8.35 -10.29
CA ASP A 100 -3.31 -8.43 -11.34
C ASP A 100 -3.94 -7.07 -11.70
N GLY A 101 -3.58 -6.00 -10.98
CA GLY A 101 -3.82 -4.60 -11.29
C GLY A 101 -2.62 -3.74 -10.92
N GLU A 102 -2.32 -2.70 -11.70
CA GLU A 102 -1.22 -1.76 -11.42
C GLU A 102 -1.72 -0.53 -10.65
N GLY A 103 -0.81 0.06 -9.86
CA GLY A 103 -0.64 1.51 -9.66
C GLY A 103 -1.71 2.34 -8.93
N ILE A 104 -2.52 1.77 -8.05
CA ILE A 104 -3.31 2.55 -7.08
C ILE A 104 -3.08 1.97 -5.67
N ASP A 105 -2.54 2.80 -4.78
CA ASP A 105 -2.41 2.48 -3.35
C ASP A 105 -3.78 2.50 -2.67
N PRO A 106 -4.01 1.68 -1.63
CA PRO A 106 -5.28 1.70 -0.91
C PRO A 106 -5.39 3.00 -0.10
N GLU A 107 -6.56 3.62 -0.15
CA GLU A 107 -6.84 4.85 0.62
C GLU A 107 -7.39 4.52 2.00
N LEU A 108 -7.19 5.40 2.96
CA LEU A 108 -7.80 5.25 4.28
C LEU A 108 -9.27 5.69 4.22
N LYS A 109 -10.21 4.77 4.44
CA LYS A 109 -11.64 5.10 4.54
C LYS A 109 -12.11 4.95 5.98
N GLN A 110 -13.02 5.84 6.39
CA GLN A 110 -13.67 5.74 7.69
C GLN A 110 -15.12 5.33 7.47
N PHE A 111 -15.50 4.17 7.99
CA PHE A 111 -16.87 3.67 7.94
C PHE A 111 -17.37 3.41 9.36
N GLY A 112 -18.48 4.03 9.75
CA GLY A 112 -19.08 3.84 11.08
C GLY A 112 -18.15 4.16 12.26
N GLY A 113 -17.18 5.08 12.09
CA GLY A 113 -16.20 5.44 13.11
C GLY A 113 -15.00 4.50 13.22
N ARG A 114 -14.88 3.48 12.35
CA ARG A 114 -13.71 2.61 12.24
C ARG A 114 -12.92 2.95 10.97
N TYR A 115 -11.61 2.81 11.06
CA TYR A 115 -10.72 2.94 9.92
C TYR A 115 -10.64 1.60 9.20
N GLU A 116 -10.86 1.62 7.90
CA GLU A 116 -10.80 0.47 7.01
C GLU A 116 -10.03 0.86 5.75
N PHE A 117 -9.48 -0.14 5.06
CA PHE A 117 -8.88 0.08 3.76
C PHE A 117 -9.97 0.36 2.72
N GLY A 118 -9.81 1.45 1.98
CA GLY A 118 -10.51 1.71 0.74
C GLY A 118 -9.83 0.97 -0.38
N TYR A 119 -10.35 -0.21 -0.71
CA TYR A 119 -9.83 -1.04 -1.79
C TYR A 119 -10.22 -0.46 -3.16
N PRO A 120 -9.26 -0.16 -4.04
CA PRO A 120 -9.53 0.06 -5.45
C PRO A 120 -10.09 -1.19 -6.10
N GLU A 121 -11.17 -1.08 -6.87
CA GLU A 121 -11.79 -2.19 -7.62
C GLU A 121 -10.92 -2.72 -8.78
N THR A 122 -9.82 -2.02 -9.06
CA THR A 122 -8.90 -2.26 -10.18
C THR A 122 -7.82 -3.30 -9.88
N ARG A 123 -7.73 -3.77 -8.63
CA ARG A 123 -6.74 -4.76 -8.15
C ARG A 123 -7.44 -5.77 -7.26
N SER A 124 -6.99 -7.02 -7.25
CA SER A 124 -7.47 -7.99 -6.27
C SER A 124 -6.73 -7.82 -4.94
N TRP A 125 -7.47 -7.88 -3.85
CA TRP A 125 -6.97 -7.70 -2.50
C TRP A 125 -7.20 -8.96 -1.66
N LEU A 126 -6.18 -9.35 -0.90
CA LEU A 126 -6.31 -10.31 0.19
C LEU A 126 -6.20 -9.55 1.50
N VAL A 127 -7.20 -9.67 2.36
CA VAL A 127 -7.29 -8.88 3.59
C VAL A 127 -7.48 -9.82 4.76
N PHE A 128 -6.74 -9.58 5.83
CA PHE A 128 -6.94 -10.27 7.09
C PHE A 128 -6.35 -9.45 8.24
N ASP A 129 -6.87 -9.67 9.44
CA ASP A 129 -6.28 -9.14 10.65
C ASP A 129 -5.26 -10.10 11.21
N ALA A 130 -4.14 -9.55 11.69
CA ALA A 130 -3.12 -10.34 12.34
C ALA A 130 -2.42 -9.59 13.46
N THR A 131 -1.67 -10.36 14.25
CA THR A 131 -0.67 -9.84 15.19
C THR A 131 0.71 -10.29 14.75
N CYS A 132 1.70 -9.39 14.80
CA CYS A 132 3.07 -9.72 14.45
C CYS A 132 3.68 -10.61 15.53
N MET A 133 4.08 -11.83 15.17
CA MET A 133 4.79 -12.73 16.08
C MET A 133 6.29 -12.55 15.93
N ASN A 134 6.77 -12.59 14.70
CA ASN A 134 8.17 -12.49 14.41
C ASN A 134 8.42 -11.67 13.16
N PHE A 135 9.51 -10.91 13.20
CA PHE A 135 9.98 -10.09 12.11
C PHE A 135 11.51 -10.00 12.21
N PRO A 136 12.22 -10.99 11.67
CA PRO A 136 13.68 -10.99 11.61
C PRO A 136 14.14 -10.18 10.39
N PHE A 137 15.06 -9.23 10.59
CA PHE A 137 15.77 -8.60 9.49
C PHE A 137 17.01 -9.44 9.16
N GLU A 138 17.08 -9.98 7.95
CA GLU A 138 18.25 -10.72 7.48
C GLU A 138 19.02 -9.86 6.47
N PHE A 139 20.33 -9.72 6.72
CA PHE A 139 21.25 -9.02 5.84
C PHE A 139 22.14 -10.06 5.15
N PRO A 140 21.74 -10.58 3.97
CA PRO A 140 22.59 -11.48 3.22
C PRO A 140 23.81 -10.74 2.68
N ASP A 141 24.99 -11.38 2.75
CA ASP A 141 26.22 -10.82 2.17
C ASP A 141 26.04 -10.62 0.66
N GLY A 142 26.07 -9.36 0.22
CA GLY A 142 25.97 -8.97 -1.19
C GLY A 142 24.57 -8.99 -1.81
N GLY A 143 23.49 -9.07 -1.01
CA GLY A 143 22.10 -9.10 -1.48
C GLY A 143 21.20 -7.97 -0.97
N HIS A 144 19.95 -7.94 -1.45
CA HIS A 144 18.90 -7.08 -0.88
C HIS A 144 18.46 -7.61 0.49
N ILE A 145 18.12 -6.70 1.42
CA ILE A 145 17.56 -7.08 2.74
C ILE A 145 16.25 -7.81 2.50
N THR A 146 16.12 -9.02 3.04
CA THR A 146 14.86 -9.78 3.03
C THR A 146 14.37 -9.94 4.45
N SER A 147 13.05 -9.84 4.64
CA SER A 147 12.43 -10.08 5.95
C SER A 147 11.24 -11.03 5.81
N ASN A 148 11.23 -12.09 6.60
CA ASN A 148 10.14 -13.06 6.68
C ASN A 148 9.27 -12.73 7.88
N LEU A 149 8.20 -11.98 7.64
CA LEU A 149 7.21 -11.61 8.64
C LEU A 149 6.30 -12.79 8.96
N THR A 150 6.35 -13.29 10.20
CA THR A 150 5.40 -14.30 10.69
C THR A 150 4.28 -13.62 11.47
N LEU A 151 3.07 -13.79 10.97
CA LEU A 151 1.83 -13.23 11.45
C LEU A 151 0.93 -14.31 12.02
N ASN A 152 0.38 -14.07 13.21
CA ASN A 152 -0.69 -14.89 13.75
C ASN A 152 -2.02 -14.28 13.32
N ARG A 153 -2.72 -14.97 12.42
CA ARG A 153 -4.00 -14.53 11.86
C ARG A 153 -5.08 -14.54 12.94
N LYS A 154 -5.84 -13.45 13.00
CA LYS A 154 -7.00 -13.28 13.89
C LYS A 154 -8.32 -13.42 13.17
N THR A 155 -8.30 -13.36 11.84
CA THR A 155 -9.45 -13.56 10.97
C THR A 155 -9.10 -14.52 9.84
N GLU A 156 -10.16 -15.02 9.19
CA GLU A 156 -10.05 -15.63 7.87
C GLU A 156 -9.49 -14.62 6.85
N VAL A 157 -8.99 -15.13 5.72
CA VAL A 157 -8.53 -14.27 4.63
C VAL A 157 -9.71 -13.94 3.74
N ASP A 158 -10.11 -12.68 3.77
CA ASP A 158 -11.11 -12.14 2.87
C ASP A 158 -10.46 -11.85 1.51
N TRP A 159 -11.00 -12.45 0.46
CA TRP A 159 -10.59 -12.18 -0.92
C TRP A 159 -11.56 -11.22 -1.58
N TYR A 160 -11.04 -10.08 -2.02
CA TYR A 160 -11.74 -9.11 -2.85
C TYR A 160 -11.21 -9.23 -4.28
N PRO A 161 -11.96 -9.81 -5.22
CA PRO A 161 -11.54 -9.89 -6.62
C PRO A 161 -11.62 -8.50 -7.27
N GLN A 162 -10.79 -8.27 -8.29
CA GLN A 162 -10.97 -7.11 -9.17
C GLN A 162 -12.37 -7.16 -9.80
N LEU A 163 -13.17 -6.12 -9.57
CA LEU A 163 -14.54 -6.02 -10.09
C LEU A 163 -14.57 -5.34 -11.47
N THR A 164 -13.56 -4.50 -11.74
CA THR A 164 -13.41 -3.79 -13.01
C THR A 164 -11.97 -3.91 -13.49
N LYS A 165 -11.76 -4.36 -14.73
CA LYS A 165 -10.44 -4.32 -15.35
C LYS A 165 -10.00 -2.86 -15.40
N ALA A 166 -8.86 -2.53 -14.78
CA ALA A 166 -8.34 -1.16 -14.72
C ALA A 166 -8.37 -0.54 -16.13
N PRO A 167 -9.00 0.63 -16.32
CA PRO A 167 -8.94 1.31 -17.61
C PRO A 167 -7.47 1.64 -17.91
N LYS A 168 -7.04 1.43 -19.17
CA LYS A 168 -5.71 1.88 -19.59
C LYS A 168 -5.64 3.39 -19.39
N LEU A 169 -4.59 3.89 -18.74
CA LEU A 169 -4.32 5.32 -18.62
C LEU A 169 -4.35 5.94 -20.03
N GLN A 170 -5.20 6.94 -20.24
CA GLN A 170 -5.32 7.64 -21.53
C GLN A 170 -4.66 9.01 -21.45
N SER A 171 -4.91 9.75 -20.37
CA SER A 171 -4.30 11.05 -20.14
C SER A 171 -4.16 11.35 -18.65
N ILE A 172 -3.35 12.35 -18.34
CA ILE A 172 -3.19 12.91 -16.99
C ILE A 172 -3.84 14.29 -17.01
N SER A 173 -4.69 14.57 -16.03
CA SER A 173 -5.30 15.87 -15.78
C SER A 173 -4.68 16.47 -14.53
N ALA A 174 -4.00 17.61 -14.66
CA ALA A 174 -3.52 18.38 -13.51
C ALA A 174 -4.68 19.20 -12.94
N LEU A 175 -4.82 19.22 -11.60
CA LEU A 175 -5.85 20.06 -10.96
C LEU A 175 -5.58 21.56 -11.18
N GLN A 176 -4.30 21.92 -11.31
CA GLN A 176 -3.81 23.25 -11.58
C GLN A 176 -2.77 23.16 -12.70
N SER A 177 -3.03 23.82 -13.83
CA SER A 177 -2.05 23.94 -14.93
C SER A 177 -0.96 24.99 -14.62
N THR A 178 -1.23 25.88 -13.67
CA THR A 178 -0.34 26.92 -13.18
C THR A 178 -0.32 26.88 -11.66
N VAL A 179 0.86 26.76 -11.05
CA VAL A 179 1.04 26.73 -9.60
C VAL A 179 1.85 27.95 -9.19
N SER A 180 1.31 28.77 -8.30
CA SER A 180 2.02 29.90 -7.70
C SER A 180 2.64 29.47 -6.37
N VAL A 181 3.92 29.77 -6.18
CA VAL A 181 4.69 29.43 -4.97
C VAL A 181 5.46 30.66 -4.52
N ASP A 182 5.46 30.99 -3.24
CA ASP A 182 6.34 32.06 -2.74
C ASP A 182 7.77 31.53 -2.53
N GLU A 183 8.78 32.40 -2.57
CA GLU A 183 10.16 32.01 -2.32
C GLU A 183 10.30 31.27 -0.97
N GLY A 184 10.89 30.07 -0.97
CA GLY A 184 11.01 29.21 0.21
C GLY A 184 9.76 28.40 0.58
N ALA A 185 8.60 28.67 -0.02
CA ALA A 185 7.37 27.92 0.23
C ALA A 185 7.33 26.59 -0.56
N GLN A 186 6.49 25.67 -0.08
CA GLN A 186 6.26 24.38 -0.73
C GLN A 186 4.79 24.21 -1.11
N VAL A 187 4.54 23.74 -2.33
CA VAL A 187 3.20 23.43 -2.83
C VAL A 187 3.18 22.04 -3.45
N ALA A 188 2.21 21.22 -3.05
CA ALA A 188 2.00 19.88 -3.60
C ALA A 188 1.14 19.95 -4.87
N ILE A 189 1.60 19.30 -5.94
CA ILE A 189 0.83 19.17 -7.18
C ILE A 189 -0.02 17.90 -7.14
N THR A 190 -1.34 18.08 -7.26
CA THR A 190 -2.29 16.97 -7.35
C THR A 190 -2.60 16.66 -8.82
N LEU A 191 -2.24 15.47 -9.28
CA LEU A 191 -2.58 14.94 -10.60
C LEU A 191 -3.75 13.94 -10.50
N LYS A 192 -4.58 13.89 -11.53
CA LYS A 192 -5.67 12.92 -11.68
C LYS A 192 -5.48 12.11 -12.97
N ALA A 193 -5.69 10.81 -12.87
CA ALA A 193 -5.71 9.91 -14.03
C ALA A 193 -7.04 10.04 -14.79
N VAL A 194 -6.99 10.00 -16.12
CA VAL A 194 -8.17 9.90 -16.97
C VAL A 194 -8.02 8.65 -17.85
N PRO A 195 -8.98 7.69 -17.82
CA PRO A 195 -10.19 7.67 -17.00
C PRO A 195 -9.90 7.58 -15.49
N GLU A 196 -10.84 8.04 -14.67
CA GLU A 196 -10.76 7.90 -13.21
C GLU A 196 -10.62 6.41 -12.85
N GLY A 197 -9.68 6.10 -11.95
CA GLY A 197 -9.32 4.72 -11.60
C GLY A 197 -8.22 4.08 -12.48
N ALA A 198 -7.66 4.79 -13.45
CA ALA A 198 -6.42 4.32 -14.09
C ALA A 198 -5.21 4.50 -13.15
N PRO A 199 -4.25 3.54 -13.13
CA PRO A 199 -3.02 3.70 -12.36
C PRO A 199 -2.25 4.93 -12.77
N LEU A 200 -1.86 5.74 -11.78
CA LEU A 200 -1.03 6.91 -12.01
C LEU A 200 0.26 6.81 -11.21
N SER A 201 1.33 6.50 -11.93
CA SER A 201 2.69 6.63 -11.44
C SER A 201 3.42 7.58 -12.38
N VAL A 202 4.03 8.63 -11.83
CA VAL A 202 4.65 9.70 -12.61
C VAL A 202 6.07 9.95 -12.14
N THR A 203 6.94 10.26 -13.09
CA THR A 203 8.26 10.84 -12.85
C THR A 203 8.22 12.32 -13.16
N TRP A 204 8.67 13.12 -12.21
CA TRP A 204 8.74 14.57 -12.32
C TRP A 204 10.10 15.02 -12.85
N GLU A 205 10.09 16.01 -13.73
CA GLU A 205 11.27 16.68 -14.28
C GLU A 205 10.99 18.19 -14.27
N VAL A 206 11.95 19.00 -13.81
CA VAL A 206 11.84 20.47 -13.82
C VAL A 206 12.82 21.03 -14.86
N ASP A 207 12.41 22.04 -15.61
CA ASP A 207 13.28 22.65 -16.62
C ASP A 207 14.40 23.49 -15.98
N ASP A 208 14.11 24.25 -14.91
CA ASP A 208 15.09 25.10 -14.21
C ASP A 208 15.08 24.88 -12.69
N GLU A 209 16.00 24.03 -12.22
CA GLU A 209 16.19 23.74 -10.77
C GLU A 209 16.66 24.95 -9.94
N THR A 210 17.11 26.03 -10.60
CA THR A 210 17.51 27.27 -9.93
C THR A 210 16.33 28.14 -9.50
N ILE A 211 15.16 27.93 -10.11
CA ILE A 211 13.93 28.69 -9.85
C ILE A 211 13.00 27.90 -8.93
N ALA A 212 12.79 26.61 -9.23
CA ALA A 212 12.01 25.72 -8.39
C ALA A 212 12.56 24.29 -8.40
N LYS A 213 12.37 23.56 -7.30
CA LYS A 213 12.72 22.14 -7.17
C LYS A 213 11.50 21.30 -6.92
N ILE A 214 11.39 20.14 -7.55
CA ILE A 214 10.29 19.19 -7.32
C ILE A 214 10.80 17.89 -6.72
N SER A 215 10.09 17.37 -5.73
CA SER A 215 10.36 16.07 -5.10
C SER A 215 9.65 14.93 -5.82
N GLN A 216 10.09 13.68 -5.58
CA GLN A 216 9.48 12.48 -6.16
C GLN A 216 8.00 12.30 -5.77
N SER A 217 7.56 12.91 -4.66
CA SER A 217 6.16 12.93 -4.22
C SER A 217 5.33 14.04 -4.88
N GLY A 218 5.90 14.86 -5.78
CA GLY A 218 5.20 15.94 -6.45
C GLY A 218 5.09 17.24 -5.65
N VAL A 219 5.93 17.42 -4.62
CA VAL A 219 6.01 18.69 -3.86
C VAL A 219 7.06 19.59 -4.51
N VAL A 220 6.62 20.77 -4.96
CA VAL A 220 7.44 21.84 -5.51
C VAL A 220 7.88 22.76 -4.39
N THR A 221 9.15 23.15 -4.40
CA THR A 221 9.74 24.18 -3.53
C THR A 221 10.20 25.36 -4.38
N GLY A 222 9.73 26.56 -4.07
CA GLY A 222 10.21 27.80 -4.70
C GLY A 222 11.60 28.16 -4.17
N VAL A 223 12.56 28.35 -5.07
CA VAL A 223 13.96 28.70 -4.70
C VAL A 223 14.24 30.16 -5.02
N LYS A 224 13.72 30.68 -6.12
CA LYS A 224 13.97 32.06 -6.58
C LYS A 224 12.80 32.56 -7.42
N GLU A 225 12.50 33.86 -7.35
CA GLU A 225 11.55 34.51 -8.24
C GLU A 225 11.83 34.17 -9.72
N GLY A 226 10.79 33.76 -10.42
CA GLY A 226 10.87 33.37 -11.82
C GLY A 226 9.76 32.42 -12.23
N VAL A 227 9.67 32.16 -13.53
CA VAL A 227 8.72 31.19 -14.09
C VAL A 227 9.52 29.99 -14.59
N THR A 228 9.15 28.79 -14.15
CA THR A 228 9.72 27.54 -14.63
C THR A 228 8.61 26.56 -15.01
N SER A 229 8.96 25.53 -15.77
CA SER A 229 8.02 24.52 -16.22
C SER A 229 8.40 23.16 -15.64
N VAL A 230 7.39 22.40 -15.22
CA VAL A 230 7.52 21.08 -14.66
C VAL A 230 6.75 20.09 -15.51
N ARG A 231 7.44 19.02 -15.89
CA ARG A 231 6.90 17.93 -16.68
C ARG A 231 6.70 16.70 -15.80
N ALA A 232 5.45 16.25 -15.70
CA ALA A 232 5.14 14.93 -15.17
C ALA A 232 4.97 13.94 -16.32
N THR A 233 5.81 12.91 -16.35
CA THR A 233 5.74 11.82 -17.34
C THR A 233 5.23 10.55 -16.68
N SER A 234 4.26 9.87 -17.26
CA SER A 234 3.78 8.59 -16.72
C SER A 234 4.85 7.50 -16.85
N THR A 235 4.99 6.67 -15.80
CA THR A 235 5.84 5.47 -15.84
C THR A 235 5.16 4.29 -16.54
N VAL A 236 3.83 4.33 -16.71
CA VAL A 236 3.04 3.28 -17.36
C VAL A 236 3.08 3.45 -18.88
N ASP A 237 2.91 4.67 -19.36
CA ASP A 237 2.95 4.99 -20.79
C ASP A 237 3.74 6.29 -21.02
N LYS A 238 4.94 6.18 -21.62
CA LYS A 238 5.87 7.31 -21.81
C LYS A 238 5.32 8.39 -22.75
N ASP A 239 4.28 8.07 -23.52
CA ASP A 239 3.61 9.03 -24.39
C ASP A 239 2.70 9.99 -23.62
N ILE A 240 2.29 9.61 -22.40
CA ILE A 240 1.42 10.41 -21.55
C ILE A 240 2.27 11.33 -20.67
N LYS A 241 2.20 12.62 -20.97
CA LYS A 241 2.94 13.68 -20.27
C LYS A 241 2.00 14.84 -19.98
N VAL A 242 2.20 15.48 -18.84
CA VAL A 242 1.53 16.73 -18.47
C VAL A 242 2.58 17.78 -18.17
N ASN A 243 2.36 18.99 -18.69
CA ASN A 243 3.20 20.15 -18.41
C ASN A 243 2.46 21.09 -17.47
N ILE A 244 3.15 21.55 -16.44
CA ILE A 244 2.63 22.44 -15.41
C ILE A 244 3.59 23.63 -15.30
N GLU A 245 3.06 24.83 -15.39
CA GLU A 245 3.83 26.05 -15.21
C GLU A 245 3.88 26.42 -13.73
N ILE A 246 5.06 26.84 -13.27
CA ILE A 246 5.31 27.23 -11.88
C ILE A 246 5.78 28.68 -11.89
N SER A 247 5.03 29.52 -11.20
CA SER A 247 5.37 30.93 -11.01
C SER A 247 5.81 31.14 -9.57
N VAL A 248 7.06 31.55 -9.38
CA VAL A 248 7.60 31.88 -8.05
C VAL A 248 7.54 33.39 -7.84
N SER A 249 6.83 33.83 -6.78
CA SER A 249 6.78 35.24 -6.34
C SER A 249 7.81 35.52 -5.24
N GLU A 250 8.33 36.76 -5.20
CA GLU A 250 9.12 37.24 -4.05
C GLU A 250 8.28 37.20 -2.77
N GLU A 251 8.92 36.82 -1.66
CA GLU A 251 8.34 36.90 -0.32
C GLU A 251 8.14 38.38 0.06
N ILE A 252 6.90 38.80 0.35
CA ILE A 252 6.55 40.16 0.81
C ILE A 252 6.71 40.29 2.32
#